data_AF-M6KHH6-F1
#
_entry.id   AF-M6KHH6-F1
#
_cell.length_a   1.000
_cell.length_b   1.000
_cell.length_c   1.000
_cell.angle_alpha   90.00
_cell.angle_beta   90.00
_cell.angle_gamma   90.00
#
_symmetry.space_group_name_H-M   'P 1'
#
loop_
_entity.id
_entity.type
_entity.pdbx_description
1 polymer ?
#
loop_
_entity_poly.entity_id
_entity_poly.type
_entity_poly.pdbx_seq_one_letter_code
_entity_poly.pdbx_strand_id
1 'polypeptide(L)'
;MKEIHQFSAGFNPGDAISNQMLEIRNHLKNFEYKGDIFSENIGASKLTFVKKYKTYNKSSKDILFYHHSIHSNVLDFLRSFRSPRVLIYHNVTPHHFFESYDLKMSYLLKKGREELKK
;
A
#
# COMPACT_ATOMS: atom_id res chain seq x y z
N MET A 1 -0.13 -20.80 8.42
CA MET A 1 -0.07 -20.86 6.95
C MET A 1 0.57 -19.58 6.45
N LYS A 2 1.16 -19.56 5.25
CA LYS A 2 1.74 -18.35 4.66
C LYS A 2 0.62 -17.56 3.98
N GLU A 3 0.27 -16.39 4.51
CA GLU A 3 -0.69 -15.47 3.88
C GLU A 3 0.02 -14.41 3.05
N ILE A 4 -0.68 -13.83 2.08
CA ILE A 4 -0.16 -12.78 1.20
C ILE A 4 -1.00 -11.51 1.41
N HIS A 5 -0.44 -10.56 2.14
CA HIS A 5 -1.12 -9.30 2.48
C HIS A 5 -0.62 -8.16 1.60
N GLN A 6 -1.51 -7.23 1.27
CA GLN A 6 -1.19 -6.09 0.44
C GLN A 6 -1.27 -4.79 1.24
N PHE A 7 -0.34 -3.87 1.01
CA PHE A 7 -0.19 -2.62 1.76
C PHE A 7 -0.11 -1.42 0.82
N SER A 8 -0.79 -0.32 1.13
CA SER A 8 -0.74 0.91 0.33
C SER A 8 -0.97 2.18 1.17
N ALA A 9 -0.60 3.35 0.64
CA ALA A 9 -0.90 4.63 1.29
C ALA A 9 -2.42 4.89 1.43
N GLY A 10 -3.21 4.39 0.47
CA GLY A 10 -4.65 4.60 0.43
C GLY A 10 -5.39 3.46 -0.26
N PHE A 11 -6.64 3.25 0.13
CA PHE A 11 -7.59 2.41 -0.57
C PHE A 11 -8.91 3.16 -0.80
N ASN A 12 -9.21 3.46 -2.06
CA ASN A 12 -10.48 4.01 -2.52
C ASN A 12 -11.06 3.15 -3.65
N PRO A 13 -12.27 2.59 -3.49
CA PRO A 13 -12.91 1.84 -4.57
C PRO A 13 -12.94 2.65 -5.87
N GLY A 14 -12.50 2.04 -6.98
CA GLY A 14 -12.44 2.68 -8.29
C GLY A 14 -11.11 3.36 -8.62
N ASP A 15 -10.21 3.59 -7.67
CA ASP A 15 -8.87 4.07 -7.98
C ASP A 15 -7.97 2.96 -8.53
N ALA A 16 -6.97 3.33 -9.35
CA ALA A 16 -6.13 2.39 -10.07
C ALA A 16 -5.36 1.42 -9.15
N ILE A 17 -4.85 1.89 -8.02
CA ILE A 17 -4.07 1.07 -7.07
C ILE A 17 -5.01 0.12 -6.34
N SER A 18 -6.15 0.62 -5.84
CA SER A 18 -7.14 -0.21 -5.15
C SER A 18 -7.69 -1.31 -6.06
N ASN A 19 -8.00 -0.98 -7.31
CA ASN A 19 -8.45 -1.97 -8.29
C ASN A 19 -7.36 -3.02 -8.55
N GLN A 20 -6.09 -2.62 -8.71
CA GLN A 20 -4.99 -3.58 -8.85
C GLN A 20 -4.86 -4.49 -7.62
N MET A 21 -4.96 -3.93 -6.41
CA MET A 21 -4.92 -4.72 -5.17
C MET A 21 -6.06 -5.74 -5.11
N LEU A 22 -7.26 -5.36 -5.54
CA LEU A 22 -8.40 -6.27 -5.62
C LEU A 22 -8.17 -7.39 -6.62
N GLU A 23 -7.69 -7.07 -7.83
CA GLU A 23 -7.40 -8.08 -8.87
C GLU A 23 -6.30 -9.06 -8.42
N ILE A 24 -5.18 -8.55 -7.87
CA ILE A 24 -4.12 -9.41 -7.31
C ILE A 24 -4.70 -10.34 -6.25
N ARG A 25 -5.51 -9.81 -5.33
CA ARG A 25 -6.14 -10.62 -4.27
C ARG A 25 -7.05 -11.70 -4.85
N ASN A 26 -7.87 -11.35 -5.83
CA ASN A 26 -8.80 -12.29 -6.48
C ASN A 26 -8.04 -13.40 -7.20
N HIS A 27 -6.97 -13.07 -7.93
CA HIS A 27 -6.11 -14.06 -8.57
C HIS A 27 -5.41 -14.96 -7.54
N LEU A 28 -4.83 -14.42 -6.48
CA LEU A 28 -4.18 -15.20 -5.43
C LEU A 28 -5.16 -16.16 -4.73
N LYS A 29 -6.41 -15.73 -4.54
CA LYS A 29 -7.47 -16.59 -4.00
C LYS A 29 -7.74 -17.82 -4.88
N ASN A 30 -7.64 -17.69 -6.21
CA ASN A 30 -7.79 -18.83 -7.12
C ASN A 30 -6.66 -19.86 -6.99
N PHE A 31 -5.52 -19.46 -6.43
CA PHE A 31 -4.40 -20.34 -6.06
C PHE A 31 -4.43 -20.73 -4.57
N GLU A 32 -5.58 -20.61 -3.91
CA GLU A 32 -5.82 -20.95 -2.50
C GLU A 32 -5.02 -20.12 -1.48
N TYR A 33 -4.37 -19.04 -1.91
CA TYR A 33 -3.75 -18.09 -0.99
C TYR A 33 -4.81 -17.20 -0.33
N LYS A 34 -4.58 -16.91 0.95
CA LYS A 34 -5.39 -15.97 1.74
C LYS A 34 -4.64 -14.66 1.94
N GLY A 35 -5.41 -13.61 2.21
CA GLY A 35 -4.86 -12.35 2.62
C GLY A 35 -5.85 -11.20 2.59
N ASP A 36 -5.43 -10.13 3.23
CA ASP A 36 -6.17 -8.88 3.42
C ASP A 36 -5.40 -7.72 2.79
N ILE A 37 -6.13 -6.62 2.57
CA ILE A 37 -5.62 -5.35 2.08
C ILE A 37 -5.55 -4.37 3.26
N PHE A 38 -4.42 -3.71 3.40
CA PHE A 38 -4.11 -2.81 4.50
C PHE A 38 -3.69 -1.44 3.99
N SER A 39 -4.34 -0.38 4.48
CA SER A 39 -4.01 0.99 4.06
C SER A 39 -4.02 1.98 5.21
N GLU A 40 -3.29 3.09 5.04
CA GLU A 40 -3.36 4.23 5.97
C GLU A 40 -4.68 4.97 5.83
N ASN A 41 -5.00 5.37 4.60
CA ASN A 41 -6.26 6.01 4.28
C ASN A 41 -7.21 5.00 3.64
N ILE A 42 -8.46 4.95 4.10
CA ILE A 42 -9.50 4.08 3.53
C ILE A 42 -10.69 4.98 3.30
N GLY A 43 -11.14 5.11 2.06
CA GLY A 43 -12.34 5.87 1.74
C GLY A 43 -13.61 5.06 2.01
N ALA A 44 -14.59 5.17 1.12
CA ALA A 44 -15.93 4.59 1.29
C ALA A 44 -16.00 3.05 1.15
N SER A 45 -14.87 2.33 1.28
CA SER A 45 -14.86 0.87 1.20
C SER A 45 -15.59 0.24 2.39
N LYS A 46 -16.49 -0.71 2.11
CA LYS A 46 -17.20 -1.53 3.10
C LYS A 46 -16.70 -2.99 3.10
N LEU A 47 -15.61 -3.27 2.40
CA LEU A 47 -15.05 -4.63 2.29
C LEU A 47 -14.35 -5.03 3.59
N THR A 48 -14.76 -6.14 4.19
CA THR A 48 -14.25 -6.60 5.50
C THR A 48 -12.77 -6.99 5.51
N PHE A 49 -12.21 -7.32 4.35
CA PHE A 49 -10.80 -7.62 4.14
C PHE A 49 -9.95 -6.37 3.82
N VAL A 50 -10.54 -5.17 3.80
CA VAL A 50 -9.83 -3.90 3.69
C VAL A 50 -9.76 -3.26 5.07
N LYS A 51 -8.55 -3.11 5.62
CA LYS A 51 -8.33 -2.78 7.02
C LYS A 51 -7.28 -1.67 7.17
N LYS A 52 -7.27 -1.00 8.32
CA LYS A 52 -6.22 -0.01 8.64
C LYS A 52 -4.90 -0.75 8.84
N TYR A 53 -3.80 -0.25 8.26
CA TYR A 53 -2.51 -0.97 8.34
C TYR A 53 -2.06 -1.29 9.77
N LYS A 54 -2.38 -0.43 10.74
CA LYS A 54 -2.04 -0.65 12.16
C LYS A 54 -2.74 -1.86 12.79
N THR A 55 -3.82 -2.37 12.20
CA THR A 55 -4.50 -3.56 12.71
C THR A 55 -3.87 -4.86 12.23
N TYR A 56 -2.89 -4.81 11.34
CA TYR A 56 -2.15 -6.00 10.92
C TYR A 56 -1.29 -6.52 12.07
N ASN A 57 -1.46 -7.80 12.41
CA ASN A 57 -0.62 -8.45 13.39
C ASN A 57 0.68 -8.90 12.71
N LYS A 58 1.80 -8.32 13.13
CA LYS A 58 3.11 -8.51 12.48
C LYS A 58 3.51 -9.99 12.51
N SER A 59 3.73 -10.58 11.34
CA SER A 59 4.14 -11.97 11.17
C SER A 59 5.34 -12.06 10.24
N SER A 60 6.37 -12.81 10.65
CA SER A 60 7.55 -13.08 9.81
C SER A 60 7.32 -14.15 8.76
N LYS A 61 6.19 -14.85 8.83
CA LYS A 61 5.84 -15.95 7.91
C LYS A 61 5.14 -15.44 6.65
N ASP A 62 4.43 -14.32 6.74
CA ASP A 62 3.58 -13.79 5.66
C ASP A 62 4.40 -13.12 4.55
N ILE A 63 3.85 -13.06 3.34
CA ILE A 63 4.42 -12.27 2.24
C ILE A 63 3.68 -10.94 2.17
N LEU A 64 4.44 -9.85 2.10
CA LEU A 64 3.88 -8.50 2.08
C LEU A 64 4.11 -7.87 0.72
N PHE A 65 3.03 -7.57 0.01
CA PHE A 65 3.05 -6.82 -1.23
C PHE A 65 2.83 -5.35 -0.86
N TYR A 66 3.80 -4.49 -1.19
CA TYR A 66 3.72 -3.06 -0.87
C TYR A 66 3.59 -2.23 -2.14
N HIS A 67 2.47 -1.55 -2.28
CA HIS A 67 2.17 -0.63 -3.38
C HIS A 67 2.65 0.77 -3.00
N HIS A 68 3.81 1.15 -3.55
CA HIS A 68 4.43 2.44 -3.29
C HIS A 68 3.97 3.48 -4.33
N SER A 69 3.25 4.50 -3.87
CA SER A 69 2.61 5.50 -4.73
C SER A 69 2.78 6.94 -4.27
N ILE A 70 2.68 7.21 -2.97
CA ILE A 70 2.97 8.49 -2.32
C ILE A 70 3.49 8.21 -0.90
N HIS A 71 4.05 9.22 -0.24
CA HIS A 71 4.43 9.09 1.16
C HIS A 71 3.24 8.71 2.06
N SER A 72 3.48 7.79 2.99
CA SER A 72 2.57 7.41 4.09
C SER A 72 3.38 6.72 5.19
N ASN A 73 2.80 6.53 6.38
CA ASN A 73 3.48 5.80 7.45
C ASN A 73 3.53 4.27 7.21
N VAL A 74 2.95 3.78 6.12
CA VAL A 74 2.92 2.34 5.79
C VAL A 74 4.31 1.80 5.54
N LEU A 75 5.17 2.55 4.84
CA LEU A 75 6.56 2.11 4.60
C LEU A 75 7.32 1.94 5.92
N ASP A 76 7.25 2.93 6.80
CA ASP A 76 7.90 2.89 8.11
C ASP A 76 7.37 1.76 8.98
N PHE A 77 6.05 1.55 8.98
CA PHE A 77 5.43 0.41 9.66
C PHE A 77 5.98 -0.92 9.14
N LEU A 78 6.03 -1.09 7.82
CA LEU A 78 6.58 -2.31 7.22
C LEU A 78 8.06 -2.46 7.59
N ARG A 79 8.89 -1.41 7.54
CA ARG A 79 10.31 -1.45 7.93
C ARG A 79 10.53 -1.86 9.40
N SER A 80 9.53 -1.72 10.28
CA SER A 80 9.65 -2.03 11.71
C SER A 80 9.73 -3.53 12.08
N PHE A 81 9.56 -4.45 11.12
CA PHE A 81 9.65 -5.90 11.35
C PHE A 81 10.13 -6.62 10.08
N ARG A 82 10.50 -7.90 10.15
CA ARG A 82 11.00 -8.65 8.98
C ARG A 82 9.98 -9.68 8.50
N SER A 83 9.68 -9.63 7.21
CA SER A 83 8.86 -10.59 6.45
C SER A 83 9.30 -10.53 4.98
N PRO A 84 9.15 -11.60 4.18
CA PRO A 84 9.30 -11.54 2.73
C PRO A 84 8.46 -10.42 2.10
N ARG A 85 9.02 -9.66 1.16
CA ARG A 85 8.34 -8.50 0.55
C ARG A 85 8.45 -8.45 -0.95
N VAL A 86 7.42 -7.92 -1.58
CA VAL A 86 7.38 -7.54 -2.99
C VAL A 86 7.02 -6.05 -3.05
N LEU A 87 7.84 -5.27 -3.75
CA LEU A 87 7.55 -3.86 -4.02
C LEU A 87 6.83 -3.75 -5.36
N ILE A 88 5.68 -3.08 -5.37
CA ILE A 88 4.94 -2.70 -6.57
C ILE A 88 4.99 -1.18 -6.65
N TYR A 89 5.76 -0.66 -7.60
CA TYR A 89 5.98 0.77 -7.77
C TYR A 89 4.96 1.38 -8.74
N HIS A 90 4.32 2.49 -8.32
CA HIS A 90 3.26 3.16 -9.08
C HIS A 90 3.67 4.53 -9.64
N ASN A 91 4.93 4.70 -10.07
CA ASN A 91 5.40 5.90 -10.78
C ASN A 91 5.01 7.23 -10.10
N VAL A 92 5.41 7.41 -8.83
CA VAL A 92 5.11 8.61 -8.02
C VAL A 92 5.32 9.90 -8.85
N THR A 93 4.22 10.64 -9.05
CA THR A 93 4.20 11.87 -9.86
C THR A 93 5.24 12.89 -9.38
N PRO A 94 5.96 13.60 -10.27
CA PRO A 94 6.86 14.67 -9.87
C PRO A 94 6.13 15.77 -9.08
N HIS A 95 6.66 16.10 -7.89
CA HIS A 95 6.04 17.04 -6.96
C HIS A 95 5.90 18.47 -7.49
N HIS A 96 6.80 18.93 -8.36
CA HIS A 96 6.77 20.28 -8.92
C HIS A 96 5.51 20.58 -9.73
N PHE A 97 4.79 19.56 -10.22
CA PHE A 97 3.48 19.76 -10.85
C PHE A 97 2.40 20.25 -9.86
N PHE A 98 2.60 20.09 -8.56
CA PHE A 98 1.64 20.43 -7.51
C PHE A 98 2.09 21.60 -6.62
N GLU A 99 3.33 22.08 -6.74
CA GLU A 99 3.90 23.10 -5.83
C GLU A 99 3.07 24.39 -5.77
N SER A 100 2.49 24.83 -6.88
CA SER A 100 1.68 26.05 -6.94
C SER A 100 0.22 25.86 -6.53
N TYR A 101 -0.23 24.62 -6.31
CA TYR A 101 -1.66 24.30 -6.14
C TYR A 101 -1.97 23.59 -4.82
N ASP A 102 -1.12 22.64 -4.42
CA ASP A 102 -1.30 21.83 -3.22
C ASP A 102 0.05 21.47 -2.61
N LEU A 103 0.47 22.29 -1.63
CA LEU A 103 1.73 22.10 -0.91
C LEU A 103 1.77 20.77 -0.14
N LYS A 104 0.62 20.28 0.33
CA LYS A 104 0.55 19.00 1.03
C LYS A 104 0.79 17.85 0.06
N MET A 105 0.13 17.86 -1.09
CA MET A 105 0.35 16.84 -2.12
C MET A 105 1.79 16.90 -2.64
N SER A 106 2.31 18.09 -2.90
CA SER A 106 3.71 18.29 -3.29
C SER A 106 4.67 17.65 -2.28
N TYR A 107 4.48 17.89 -0.98
CA TYR A 107 5.27 17.24 0.08
C TYR A 107 5.19 15.70 0.01
N LEU A 108 3.98 15.14 -0.08
CA LEU A 108 3.77 13.69 -0.11
C LEU A 108 4.43 13.03 -1.32
N LEU A 109 4.36 13.68 -2.49
CA LEU A 109 4.99 13.22 -3.72
C LEU A 109 6.52 13.30 -3.64
N LYS A 110 7.05 14.42 -3.14
CA LYS A 110 8.49 14.62 -2.97
C LYS A 110 9.07 13.55 -2.06
N LYS A 111 8.49 13.39 -0.86
CA LYS A 111 8.96 12.42 0.13
C LYS A 111 8.78 10.99 -0.37
N GLY A 112 7.68 10.66 -1.05
CA GLY A 112 7.49 9.34 -1.66
C GLY A 112 8.62 8.99 -2.64
N ARG A 113 9.03 9.93 -3.51
CA ARG A 113 10.18 9.70 -4.40
C ARG A 113 11.51 9.55 -3.66
N GLU A 114 11.72 10.31 -2.59
CA GLU A 114 12.95 10.22 -1.77
C GLU A 114 13.07 8.88 -1.04
N GLU A 115 11.95 8.27 -0.65
CA GLU A 115 11.91 6.97 0.03
C GLU A 115 12.46 5.82 -0.80
N LEU A 116 12.40 5.91 -2.14
CA LEU A 116 12.96 4.89 -3.05
C LEU A 116 14.50 4.84 -3.04
N LYS A 117 15.16 5.85 -2.49
CA LYS A 117 16.62 5.94 -2.41
C LYS A 117 17.18 5.36 -1.11
N LYS A 118 16.33 4.80 -0.24
CA LYS A 118 16.66 4.37 1.13
C LYS A 118 16.36 2.90 1.36
#